data_AF-A0A7C7MEU6-F1
#
_entry.id   AF-A0A7C7MEU6-F1
#
_cell.length_a   1.000
_cell.length_b   1.000
_cell.length_c   1.000
_cell.angle_alpha   90.00
_cell.angle_beta   90.00
_cell.angle_gamma   90.00
#
_symmetry.space_group_name_H-M   'P 1'
#
loop_
_entity.id
_entity.type
_entity.pdbx_description
1 polymer ?
#
loop_
_entity_poly.entity_id
_entity_poly.type
_entity_poly.pdbx_seq_one_letter_code
_entity_poly.pdbx_strand_id
1 'polypeptide(L)'
;ELCDTATVIINVEQDQLPPDIYNVATDKDTLIYEVDDVMISASVKDSIPIFDVSLHVAEGGKSNFQAFTLYNINAQSSPFDENSMDKRYVDVEQLIDKNLITLNGLQYYFKAKDILGFGAESGLSSIPIKIPEGTISIDECIPGDKWVLLSIPSNLDNKAIEAVFYNSFGKIDKSSFVIYTYENGNSVEATSIEPGKSYFIYKKGDPVCDFSLGSGIINNVDTLEWILEPGWNFVGNPYPFSFFIGNTSQIEYCGPLTYTGVNAWSSVIDTVKSFAGYIICNKADTTRTFRVGITPITSSGGQIANLYNGIYSFDKEGEWNAKVNFYTESERDADINNNAGFHPQALNEYDEFDNPAEPYTPDGDYRIRFDWIYKHEANGFEYPLRDDIRTLDQGEGLWYGLLKAKEKLINIAVDVQGNLKEGHELILFDLSNQERFDLIKKSRHQLKNENKTDLGKRIYLIYGDRSWVDAKITELTNMIPKRFVLNENYPNPFNPITTIKYEIPKNGNVRLAIYNIIGQEVITLVNTEQWAGKYSVRWNGTNQYGNQVATGTYFYVLKTNNNQSIKKMLLLK
;
A
#
# COMPACT_ATOMS: atom_id res chain seq x y z
N GLU A 1 -12.11 -25.54 74.32
CA GLU A 1 -11.84 -24.92 73.01
C GLU A 1 -12.06 -25.99 71.95
N LEU A 2 -13.20 -25.94 71.27
CA LEU A 2 -13.58 -26.87 70.22
C LEU A 2 -13.03 -26.30 68.90
N CYS A 3 -12.09 -27.01 68.27
CA CYS A 3 -11.72 -26.73 66.88
C CYS A 3 -12.91 -27.10 66.01
N ASP A 4 -13.58 -26.08 65.47
CA ASP A 4 -14.65 -26.20 64.50
C ASP A 4 -14.06 -26.75 63.20
N THR A 5 -14.25 -28.04 62.94
CA THR A 5 -13.91 -28.66 61.64
C THR A 5 -15.14 -28.53 60.75
N ALA A 6 -15.33 -27.34 60.20
CA ALA A 6 -16.34 -27.12 59.17
C ALA A 6 -16.01 -28.02 57.96
N THR A 7 -16.78 -29.09 57.80
CA THR A 7 -16.71 -29.98 56.65
C THR A 7 -17.39 -29.25 55.49
N VAL A 8 -16.60 -28.73 54.55
CA VAL A 8 -17.12 -28.14 53.30
C VAL A 8 -17.51 -29.29 52.38
N ILE A 9 -18.82 -29.53 52.23
CA ILE A 9 -19.36 -30.45 51.23
C ILE A 9 -19.44 -29.68 49.92
N ILE A 10 -18.47 -29.92 49.03
CA ILE A 10 -18.55 -29.44 47.64
C ILE A 10 -19.44 -30.42 46.88
N ASN A 11 -20.54 -29.92 46.32
CA ASN A 11 -21.41 -30.74 45.48
C ASN A 11 -20.74 -30.92 44.11
N VAL A 12 -19.95 -31.99 43.98
CA VAL A 12 -19.12 -32.28 42.80
C VAL A 12 -19.95 -32.31 41.52
N GLU A 13 -21.23 -32.72 41.56
CA GLU A 13 -22.10 -32.80 40.37
C GLU A 13 -22.61 -31.43 39.85
N GLN A 14 -22.25 -30.31 40.49
CA GLN A 14 -22.67 -28.97 40.08
C GLN A 14 -21.51 -28.05 39.65
N ASP A 15 -20.27 -28.52 39.69
CA ASP A 15 -19.17 -27.72 39.17
C ASP A 15 -19.27 -27.63 37.63
N GLN A 16 -19.34 -26.41 37.13
CA GLN A 16 -19.39 -26.09 35.70
C GLN A 16 -18.21 -25.22 35.28
N LEU A 17 -17.26 -25.00 36.19
CA LEU A 17 -16.08 -24.20 35.92
C LEU A 17 -14.98 -25.13 35.42
N PRO A 18 -14.29 -24.77 34.32
CA PRO A 18 -13.14 -25.53 33.87
C PRO A 18 -11.93 -25.29 34.79
N PRO A 19 -10.89 -26.15 34.75
CA PRO A 19 -9.65 -25.94 35.49
C PRO A 19 -8.97 -24.61 35.17
N ASP A 20 -8.40 -23.97 36.19
CA ASP A 20 -7.56 -22.79 36.02
C ASP A 20 -6.11 -23.21 35.66
N ILE A 21 -5.59 -22.67 34.55
CA ILE A 21 -4.20 -22.85 34.12
C ILE A 21 -3.44 -21.54 34.36
N TYR A 22 -2.33 -21.60 35.10
CA TYR A 22 -1.54 -20.42 35.46
C TYR A 22 -0.05 -20.77 35.64
N ASN A 23 0.79 -19.77 35.92
CA ASN A 23 2.25 -19.90 35.99
C ASN A 23 2.85 -20.56 34.74
N VAL A 24 2.26 -20.32 33.57
CA VAL A 24 2.83 -20.78 32.30
C VAL A 24 4.19 -20.11 32.12
N ALA A 25 5.25 -20.91 32.11
CA ALA A 25 6.62 -20.42 32.16
C ALA A 25 7.58 -21.34 31.42
N THR A 26 8.75 -20.78 31.11
CA THR A 26 9.87 -21.47 30.48
C THR A 26 11.12 -21.27 31.34
N ASP A 27 12.05 -22.22 31.31
CA ASP A 27 13.34 -22.07 32.00
C ASP A 27 14.31 -21.12 31.27
N LYS A 28 13.93 -20.66 30.07
CA LYS A 28 14.68 -19.74 29.23
C LYS A 28 13.77 -18.65 28.66
N ASP A 29 14.23 -17.40 28.72
CA ASP A 29 13.56 -16.24 28.11
C ASP A 29 13.82 -16.12 26.60
N THR A 30 14.85 -16.81 26.08
CA THR A 30 15.22 -16.81 24.66
C THR A 30 15.97 -18.09 24.32
N LEU A 31 15.74 -18.67 23.14
CA LEU A 31 16.36 -19.91 22.68
C LEU A 31 17.36 -19.65 21.56
N ILE A 32 18.56 -20.19 21.68
CA ILE A 32 19.53 -20.21 20.57
C ILE A 32 19.16 -21.36 19.63
N TYR A 33 18.86 -21.01 18.37
CA TYR A 33 18.51 -21.95 17.31
C TYR A 33 19.52 -23.10 17.20
N GLU A 34 19.04 -24.35 17.12
CA GLU A 34 19.80 -25.62 17.07
C GLU A 34 20.71 -25.95 18.28
N VAL A 35 20.73 -25.10 19.31
CA VAL A 35 21.61 -25.24 20.48
C VAL A 35 20.82 -25.61 21.73
N ASP A 36 19.77 -24.86 22.03
CA ASP A 36 19.06 -24.94 23.30
C ASP A 36 17.91 -25.95 23.28
N ASP A 37 17.80 -26.81 24.29
CA ASP A 37 16.52 -27.42 24.68
C ASP A 37 15.77 -26.44 25.60
N VAL A 38 14.45 -26.62 25.79
CA VAL A 38 13.66 -25.77 26.69
C VAL A 38 12.67 -26.57 27.52
N MET A 39 12.59 -26.26 28.81
CA MET A 39 11.58 -26.82 29.70
C MET A 39 10.39 -25.86 29.79
N ILE A 40 9.21 -26.36 29.44
CA ILE A 40 7.95 -25.61 29.49
C ILE A 40 7.11 -26.17 30.64
N SER A 41 6.65 -25.30 31.53
CA SER A 41 5.87 -25.70 32.71
C SER A 41 4.59 -24.87 32.89
N ALA A 42 3.65 -25.43 33.63
CA ALA A 42 2.44 -24.77 34.08
C ALA A 42 1.91 -25.39 35.38
N SER A 43 1.13 -24.61 36.12
CA SER A 43 0.34 -25.07 37.26
C SER A 43 -1.13 -25.12 36.86
N VAL A 44 -1.81 -26.22 37.19
CA VAL A 44 -3.25 -26.39 36.97
C VAL A 44 -3.93 -26.63 38.30
N LYS A 45 -5.04 -25.92 38.55
CA LYS A 45 -5.83 -26.06 39.77
C LYS A 45 -7.31 -26.09 39.45
N ASP A 46 -8.05 -26.87 40.21
CA ASP A 46 -9.50 -26.91 40.11
C ASP A 46 -10.15 -27.20 41.48
N SER A 47 -11.46 -27.01 41.60
CA SER A 47 -12.26 -27.36 42.78
C SER A 47 -12.59 -28.86 42.81
N ILE A 48 -12.58 -29.53 41.66
CA ILE A 48 -12.75 -30.97 41.49
C ILE A 48 -11.47 -31.63 40.94
N PRO A 49 -11.34 -32.97 40.96
CA PRO A 49 -10.15 -33.64 40.44
C PRO A 49 -9.90 -33.34 38.96
N ILE A 50 -8.63 -33.11 38.62
CA ILE A 50 -8.16 -32.91 37.26
C ILE A 50 -8.14 -34.27 36.57
N PHE A 51 -8.65 -34.34 35.34
CA PHE A 51 -8.67 -35.56 34.53
C PHE A 51 -7.43 -35.67 33.63
N ASP A 52 -7.10 -34.61 32.89
CA ASP A 52 -5.90 -34.56 32.06
C ASP A 52 -5.31 -33.16 31.97
N VAL A 53 -4.00 -33.12 31.69
CA VAL A 53 -3.25 -31.93 31.31
C VAL A 53 -2.33 -32.29 30.16
N SER A 54 -2.39 -31.53 29.07
CA SER A 54 -1.52 -31.69 27.91
C SER A 54 -0.88 -30.38 27.46
N LEU A 55 0.37 -30.45 27.07
CA LEU A 55 1.07 -29.37 26.40
C LEU A 55 0.98 -29.58 24.88
N HIS A 56 0.58 -28.54 24.16
CA HIS A 56 0.54 -28.52 22.71
C HIS A 56 1.64 -27.61 22.19
N VAL A 57 2.55 -28.13 21.37
CA VAL A 57 3.71 -27.39 20.84
C VAL A 57 3.73 -27.45 19.32
N ALA A 58 4.03 -26.34 18.67
CA ALA A 58 4.26 -26.27 17.23
C ALA A 58 5.44 -25.35 16.93
N GLU A 59 6.01 -25.54 15.74
CA GLU A 59 6.81 -24.52 15.08
C GLU A 59 5.95 -23.26 14.83
N GLY A 60 6.54 -22.07 14.97
CA GLY A 60 5.85 -20.81 14.69
C GLY A 60 5.33 -20.73 13.25
N GLY A 61 4.19 -20.10 13.04
CA GLY A 61 3.54 -20.07 11.72
C GLY A 61 2.75 -21.34 11.35
N LYS A 62 2.79 -22.41 12.15
CA LYS A 62 2.04 -23.66 11.88
C LYS A 62 0.80 -23.82 12.74
N SER A 63 -0.26 -24.37 12.15
CA SER A 63 -1.52 -24.68 12.84
C SER A 63 -1.58 -26.09 13.43
N ASN A 64 -0.63 -26.96 13.09
CA ASN A 64 -0.57 -28.34 13.55
C ASN A 64 0.34 -28.45 14.79
N PHE A 65 -0.27 -28.70 15.94
CA PHE A 65 0.43 -28.86 17.22
C PHE A 65 0.66 -30.33 17.55
N GLN A 66 1.88 -30.65 17.97
CA GLN A 66 2.22 -31.89 18.64
C GLN A 66 1.73 -31.82 20.10
N ALA A 67 0.96 -32.82 20.52
CA ALA A 67 0.45 -32.90 21.89
C ALA A 67 1.32 -33.83 22.76
N PHE A 68 1.64 -33.37 23.96
CA PHE A 68 2.32 -34.11 25.02
C PHE A 68 1.36 -34.25 26.21
N THR A 69 0.93 -35.47 26.52
CA THR A 69 0.11 -35.72 27.71
C THR A 69 1.01 -35.75 28.94
N LEU A 70 0.85 -34.77 29.83
CA LEU A 70 1.73 -34.57 31.00
C LEU A 70 1.11 -35.14 32.28
N TYR A 71 -0.22 -35.13 32.36
CA TYR A 71 -0.96 -35.76 33.43
C TYR A 71 -2.24 -36.39 32.87
N ASN A 72 -2.57 -37.59 33.36
CA ASN A 72 -3.85 -38.22 33.11
C ASN A 72 -4.22 -39.10 34.31
N ILE A 73 -5.41 -38.90 34.85
CA ILE A 73 -5.89 -39.60 36.06
C ILE A 73 -5.96 -41.13 35.87
N ASN A 74 -6.13 -41.60 34.64
CA ASN A 74 -6.24 -43.03 34.29
C ASN A 74 -4.92 -43.65 33.81
N ALA A 75 -3.83 -42.88 33.70
CA ALA A 75 -2.54 -43.43 33.27
C ALA A 75 -1.96 -44.35 34.36
N GLN A 76 -1.99 -45.66 34.13
CA GLN A 76 -1.49 -46.70 35.06
C GLN A 76 0.04 -46.75 35.24
N SER A 77 0.78 -45.73 34.80
CA SER A 77 2.26 -45.75 34.79
C SER A 77 2.86 -44.35 34.97
N SER A 78 2.59 -43.69 36.09
CA SER A 78 3.43 -42.59 36.59
C SER A 78 4.22 -43.08 37.80
N PRO A 79 5.52 -42.76 37.95
CA PRO A 79 6.31 -43.11 39.13
C PRO A 79 5.86 -42.41 40.43
N PHE A 80 4.79 -41.62 40.41
CA PHE A 80 4.31 -40.85 41.54
C PHE A 80 2.87 -41.26 41.94
N ASP A 81 2.83 -41.98 43.06
CA ASP A 81 1.74 -42.17 44.02
C ASP A 81 0.43 -42.86 43.59
N GLU A 82 0.05 -43.89 44.36
CA GLU A 82 -1.26 -44.54 44.42
C GLU A 82 -2.43 -43.60 44.82
N ASN A 83 -2.20 -42.28 44.89
CA ASN A 83 -3.18 -41.23 45.24
C ASN A 83 -3.54 -40.30 44.05
N SER A 84 -3.33 -40.72 42.80
CA SER A 84 -3.61 -39.89 41.61
C SER A 84 -5.09 -39.52 41.42
N MET A 85 -6.03 -40.26 42.04
CA MET A 85 -7.46 -40.17 41.77
C MET A 85 -8.17 -38.90 42.30
N ASP A 86 -7.50 -38.09 43.12
CA ASP A 86 -8.10 -36.90 43.76
C ASP A 86 -7.28 -35.61 43.59
N LYS A 87 -6.32 -35.57 42.65
CA LYS A 87 -5.48 -34.37 42.46
C LYS A 87 -6.30 -33.21 41.89
N ARG A 88 -6.50 -32.19 42.72
CA ARG A 88 -7.12 -30.90 42.36
C ARG A 88 -6.08 -29.82 42.00
N TYR A 89 -4.81 -30.19 42.08
CA TYR A 89 -3.68 -29.34 41.76
C TYR A 89 -2.57 -30.21 41.16
N VAL A 90 -2.03 -29.80 40.02
CA VAL A 90 -0.94 -30.49 39.33
C VAL A 90 0.03 -29.45 38.78
N ASP A 91 1.31 -29.62 39.09
CA ASP A 91 2.40 -28.97 38.37
C ASP A 91 2.90 -29.92 37.27
N VAL A 92 3.00 -29.40 36.06
CA VAL A 92 3.46 -30.15 34.89
C VAL A 92 4.64 -29.46 34.24
N GLU A 93 5.57 -30.24 33.73
CA GLU A 93 6.71 -29.77 32.95
C GLU A 93 7.00 -30.72 31.79
N GLN A 94 7.50 -30.18 30.69
CA GLN A 94 7.91 -30.95 29.52
C GLN A 94 9.19 -30.35 28.93
N LEU A 95 10.21 -31.19 28.77
CA LEU A 95 11.40 -30.84 28.01
C LEU A 95 11.09 -30.95 26.52
N ILE A 96 11.30 -29.85 25.79
CA ILE A 96 11.20 -29.76 24.34
C ILE A 96 12.61 -29.79 23.78
N ASP A 97 12.87 -30.82 22.99
CA ASP A 97 14.15 -31.03 22.31
C ASP A 97 14.36 -29.97 21.22
N LYS A 98 15.60 -29.51 21.10
CA LYS A 98 16.02 -28.49 20.15
C LYS A 98 15.64 -28.77 18.69
N ASN A 99 15.41 -30.02 18.30
CA ASN A 99 14.97 -30.36 16.94
C ASN A 99 13.55 -29.86 16.61
N LEU A 100 12.73 -29.52 17.62
CA LEU A 100 11.43 -28.88 17.43
C LEU A 100 11.51 -27.34 17.37
N ILE A 101 12.68 -26.77 17.65
CA ILE A 101 12.94 -25.33 17.60
C ILE A 101 13.44 -25.00 16.19
N THR A 102 12.64 -24.26 15.44
CA THR A 102 12.92 -23.90 14.06
C THR A 102 13.22 -22.42 13.91
N LEU A 103 13.68 -21.98 12.73
CA LEU A 103 13.81 -20.56 12.42
C LEU A 103 12.47 -19.81 12.42
N ASN A 104 11.34 -20.51 12.39
CA ASN A 104 10.02 -19.89 12.39
C ASN A 104 9.49 -19.61 13.79
N GLY A 105 10.18 -20.04 14.86
CA GLY A 105 9.69 -19.90 16.22
C GLY A 105 9.30 -21.21 16.87
N LEU A 106 9.05 -21.14 18.18
CA LEU A 106 8.37 -22.17 18.97
C LEU A 106 7.14 -21.52 19.61
N GLN A 107 5.98 -22.12 19.40
CA GLN A 107 4.72 -21.70 20.00
C GLN A 107 4.07 -22.86 20.75
N TYR A 108 3.39 -22.56 21.85
CA TYR A 108 2.82 -23.57 22.71
C TYR A 108 1.65 -23.05 23.54
N TYR A 109 0.81 -23.97 23.99
CA TYR A 109 -0.25 -23.70 24.96
C TYR A 109 -0.61 -24.99 25.71
N PHE A 110 -1.24 -24.85 26.87
CA PHE A 110 -1.70 -25.98 27.67
C PHE A 110 -3.20 -26.18 27.49
N LYS A 111 -3.64 -27.44 27.50
CA LYS A 111 -5.04 -27.81 27.73
C LYS A 111 -5.14 -28.56 29.05
N ALA A 112 -6.21 -28.33 29.78
CA ALA A 112 -6.55 -29.10 30.96
C ALA A 112 -8.04 -29.44 30.95
N LYS A 113 -8.37 -30.59 31.51
CA LYS A 113 -9.75 -31.07 31.62
C LYS A 113 -9.98 -31.67 32.99
N ASP A 114 -11.15 -31.43 33.56
CA ASP A 114 -11.58 -32.05 34.82
C ASP A 114 -12.30 -33.40 34.60
N ILE A 115 -12.65 -34.09 35.69
CA ILE A 115 -13.34 -35.38 35.64
C ILE A 115 -14.78 -35.34 35.10
N LEU A 116 -15.43 -34.17 35.06
CA LEU A 116 -16.77 -33.98 34.45
C LEU A 116 -16.68 -33.63 32.96
N GLY A 117 -15.49 -33.23 32.53
CA GLY A 117 -15.13 -32.94 31.18
C GLY A 117 -15.18 -31.48 30.77
N PHE A 118 -15.27 -30.54 31.72
CA PHE A 118 -15.03 -29.14 31.40
C PHE A 118 -13.53 -28.93 31.19
N GLY A 119 -13.18 -28.16 30.18
CA GLY A 119 -11.80 -27.95 29.77
C GLY A 119 -11.48 -26.49 29.59
N ALA A 120 -10.22 -26.16 29.84
CA ALA A 120 -9.63 -24.85 29.61
C ALA A 120 -8.40 -24.96 28.71
N GLU A 121 -8.08 -23.87 28.03
CA GLU A 121 -6.84 -23.70 27.29
C GLU A 121 -6.12 -22.46 27.83
N SER A 122 -4.80 -22.53 27.98
CA SER A 122 -4.00 -21.33 28.23
C SER A 122 -3.98 -20.44 26.99
N GLY A 123 -3.57 -19.18 27.15
CA GLY A 123 -3.20 -18.36 25.99
C GLY A 123 -2.06 -19.02 25.19
N LEU A 124 -2.06 -18.79 23.88
CA LEU A 124 -0.94 -19.14 23.02
C LEU A 124 0.28 -18.32 23.44
N SER A 125 1.39 -19.02 23.67
CA SER A 125 2.65 -18.43 24.08
C SER A 125 3.72 -18.76 23.05
N SER A 126 4.72 -17.90 22.93
CA SER A 126 5.90 -18.18 22.12
C SER A 126 7.18 -17.75 22.83
N ILE A 127 8.29 -18.39 22.47
CA ILE A 127 9.60 -18.09 23.04
C ILE A 127 10.45 -17.41 21.97
N PRO A 128 11.04 -16.24 22.26
CA PRO A 128 11.95 -15.59 21.32
C PRO A 128 13.09 -16.52 20.90
N ILE A 129 13.41 -16.51 19.61
CA ILE A 129 14.52 -17.31 19.05
C ILE A 129 15.66 -16.39 18.64
N LYS A 130 16.84 -16.62 19.21
CA LYS A 130 18.10 -16.03 18.80
C LYS A 130 18.67 -16.79 17.61
N ILE A 131 18.93 -16.06 16.54
CA ILE A 131 19.38 -16.59 15.26
C ILE A 131 20.84 -16.19 15.03
N PRO A 132 21.74 -17.15 14.75
CA PRO A 132 23.12 -16.87 14.36
C PRO A 132 23.21 -16.15 13.01
N GLU A 133 24.30 -15.41 12.79
CA GLU A 133 24.63 -14.81 11.50
C GLU A 133 24.67 -15.87 10.38
N GLY A 134 24.21 -15.47 9.19
CA GLY A 134 24.23 -16.31 7.98
C GLY A 134 23.10 -17.34 7.91
N THR A 135 22.26 -17.45 8.93
CA THR A 135 21.25 -18.52 9.02
C THR A 135 19.99 -18.20 8.21
N ILE A 136 19.58 -16.92 8.14
CA ILE A 136 18.49 -16.48 7.26
C ILE A 136 19.11 -15.88 6.00
N SER A 137 18.73 -16.42 4.84
CA SER A 137 19.14 -15.94 3.52
C SER A 137 17.94 -15.78 2.59
N ILE A 138 18.10 -14.94 1.56
CA ILE A 138 17.12 -14.86 0.47
C ILE A 138 17.37 -15.99 -0.54
N ASP A 139 16.30 -16.63 -1.02
CA ASP A 139 16.40 -17.70 -2.01
C ASP A 139 16.55 -17.16 -3.45
N GLU A 140 16.03 -15.97 -3.71
CA GLU A 140 16.03 -15.32 -5.03
C GLU A 140 17.02 -14.15 -5.06
N CYS A 141 17.76 -14.03 -6.17
CA CYS A 141 18.70 -12.93 -6.34
C CYS A 141 17.96 -11.59 -6.38
N ILE A 142 18.49 -10.61 -5.65
CA ILE A 142 18.04 -9.22 -5.71
C ILE A 142 18.55 -8.62 -7.03
N PRO A 143 17.66 -8.22 -7.97
CA PRO A 143 18.07 -7.70 -9.25
C PRO A 143 18.82 -6.37 -9.10
N GLY A 144 19.82 -6.16 -9.96
CA GLY A 144 20.44 -4.86 -10.12
C GLY A 144 19.78 -4.02 -11.23
N ASP A 145 20.12 -2.73 -11.24
CA ASP A 145 19.60 -1.68 -12.13
C ASP A 145 18.07 -1.56 -12.12
N LYS A 146 17.43 -1.94 -11.01
CA LYS A 146 15.99 -1.86 -10.79
C LYS A 146 15.68 -1.51 -9.33
N TRP A 147 14.52 -0.90 -9.12
CA TRP A 147 13.92 -0.73 -7.81
C TRP A 147 13.28 -2.04 -7.35
N VAL A 148 13.51 -2.40 -6.08
CA VAL A 148 12.83 -3.51 -5.40
C VAL A 148 12.30 -3.04 -4.06
N LEU A 149 11.19 -3.63 -3.61
CA LEU A 149 10.64 -3.37 -2.29
C LEU A 149 10.88 -4.61 -1.41
N LEU A 150 11.75 -4.48 -0.41
CA LEU A 150 12.17 -5.57 0.47
C LEU A 150 11.86 -5.26 1.93
N SER A 151 11.60 -6.29 2.73
CA SER A 151 11.63 -6.23 4.19
C SER A 151 12.75 -7.10 4.73
N ILE A 152 13.17 -6.86 5.97
CA ILE A 152 14.18 -7.70 6.63
C ILE A 152 13.47 -8.53 7.71
N PRO A 153 13.43 -9.87 7.55
CA PRO A 153 12.89 -10.76 8.57
C PRO A 153 13.87 -10.84 9.75
N SER A 154 13.34 -10.82 10.97
CA SER A 154 14.02 -10.72 12.28
C SER A 154 14.40 -9.31 12.75
N ASN A 155 14.45 -9.17 14.08
CA ASN A 155 14.97 -7.99 14.74
C ASN A 155 16.49 -8.16 14.91
N LEU A 156 17.26 -7.60 13.96
CA LEU A 156 18.72 -7.74 13.94
C LEU A 156 19.40 -7.06 15.13
N ASP A 157 20.52 -7.65 15.58
CA ASP A 157 21.37 -7.09 16.63
C ASP A 157 22.03 -5.78 16.17
N ASN A 158 22.43 -5.74 14.90
CA ASN A 158 22.98 -4.56 14.25
C ASN A 158 22.06 -4.14 13.11
N LYS A 159 21.39 -3.00 13.30
CA LYS A 159 20.39 -2.43 12.39
C LYS A 159 20.98 -1.43 11.40
N ALA A 160 22.27 -1.14 11.49
CA ALA A 160 22.92 -0.20 10.58
C ALA A 160 22.87 -0.74 9.15
N ILE A 161 22.49 0.10 8.19
CA ILE A 161 22.36 -0.28 6.78
C ILE A 161 23.66 -0.91 6.26
N GLU A 162 24.82 -0.35 6.62
CA GLU A 162 26.12 -0.92 6.28
C GLU A 162 26.28 -2.34 6.84
N ALA A 163 25.93 -2.58 8.10
CA ALA A 163 26.06 -3.91 8.68
C ALA A 163 25.14 -4.95 8.01
N VAL A 164 23.92 -4.54 7.61
CA VAL A 164 22.94 -5.45 6.99
C VAL A 164 23.30 -5.77 5.55
N PHE A 165 23.71 -4.78 4.75
CA PHE A 165 23.87 -4.96 3.31
C PHE A 165 25.32 -5.07 2.83
N TYR A 166 26.32 -4.57 3.56
CA TYR A 166 27.71 -4.47 3.05
C TYR A 166 28.31 -5.82 2.64
N ASN A 167 28.04 -6.88 3.41
CA ASN A 167 28.60 -8.21 3.14
C ASN A 167 28.14 -8.77 1.78
N SER A 168 26.97 -8.37 1.29
CA SER A 168 26.38 -8.90 0.05
C SER A 168 26.36 -7.87 -1.08
N PHE A 169 26.24 -6.59 -0.77
CA PHE A 169 26.17 -5.49 -1.74
C PHE A 169 27.55 -4.87 -2.01
N GLY A 170 28.56 -5.22 -1.21
CA GLY A 170 29.87 -4.59 -1.23
C GLY A 170 29.86 -3.20 -0.61
N LYS A 171 30.86 -2.38 -0.95
CA LYS A 171 30.95 -1.00 -0.44
C LYS A 171 29.72 -0.21 -0.87
N ILE A 172 28.91 0.18 0.12
CA ILE A 172 27.75 1.02 -0.08
C ILE A 172 28.23 2.43 -0.44
N ASP A 173 27.89 2.86 -1.65
CA ASP A 173 28.05 4.24 -2.12
C ASP A 173 26.72 4.72 -2.69
N LYS A 174 26.33 5.97 -2.38
CA LYS A 174 25.06 6.57 -2.80
C LYS A 174 24.87 6.61 -4.32
N SER A 175 25.95 6.52 -5.10
CA SER A 175 25.87 6.43 -6.56
C SER A 175 25.52 5.02 -7.09
N SER A 176 25.57 4.01 -6.22
CA SER A 176 25.46 2.59 -6.56
C SER A 176 24.42 1.84 -5.72
N PHE A 177 24.10 2.31 -4.52
CA PHE A 177 23.10 1.74 -3.64
C PHE A 177 22.40 2.86 -2.89
N VAL A 178 21.08 2.84 -2.92
CA VAL A 178 20.23 3.71 -2.12
C VAL A 178 19.08 2.92 -1.54
N ILE A 179 18.65 3.33 -0.35
CA ILE A 179 17.58 2.68 0.40
C ILE A 179 16.66 3.74 0.99
N TYR A 180 15.36 3.57 0.76
CA TYR A 180 14.33 4.52 1.18
C TYR A 180 13.22 3.78 1.94
N THR A 181 12.73 4.41 2.98
CA THR A 181 11.45 4.09 3.63
C THR A 181 10.42 5.16 3.26
N TYR A 182 9.21 5.05 3.78
CA TYR A 182 8.14 6.03 3.56
C TYR A 182 7.62 6.57 4.88
N GLU A 183 7.68 7.88 5.05
CA GLU A 183 7.29 8.58 6.27
C GLU A 183 6.56 9.87 5.91
N ASN A 184 5.44 10.15 6.58
CA ASN A 184 4.65 11.37 6.39
C ASN A 184 4.32 11.67 4.92
N GLY A 185 3.93 10.64 4.16
CA GLY A 185 3.57 10.78 2.74
C GLY A 185 4.74 10.96 1.78
N ASN A 186 5.99 10.78 2.22
CA ASN A 186 7.18 10.99 1.40
C ASN A 186 8.18 9.85 1.52
N SER A 187 8.90 9.56 0.44
CA SER A 187 10.05 8.67 0.46
C SER A 187 11.22 9.36 1.17
N VAL A 188 11.77 8.72 2.21
CA VAL A 188 12.86 9.24 3.03
C VAL A 188 14.01 8.24 3.05
N GLU A 189 15.26 8.71 2.92
CA GLU A 189 16.43 7.84 3.00
C GLU A 189 16.44 7.14 4.36
N ALA A 190 16.50 5.81 4.36
CA ALA A 190 16.48 5.05 5.59
C ALA A 190 17.79 5.28 6.37
N THR A 191 17.70 5.29 7.70
CA THR A 191 18.88 5.42 8.57
C THR A 191 19.23 4.10 9.26
N SER A 192 18.25 3.22 9.44
CA SER A 192 18.42 1.88 10.00
C SER A 192 17.33 0.94 9.51
N ILE A 193 17.56 -0.36 9.69
CA ILE A 193 16.60 -1.42 9.42
C ILE A 193 15.77 -1.71 10.65
N GLU A 194 14.45 -1.69 10.49
CA GLU A 194 13.47 -1.96 11.51
C GLU A 194 12.60 -3.17 11.12
N PRO A 195 12.34 -4.09 12.05
CA PRO A 195 11.45 -5.21 11.79
C PRO A 195 10.03 -4.70 11.48
N GLY A 196 9.37 -5.33 10.51
CA GLY A 196 7.99 -5.00 10.14
C GLY A 196 7.85 -3.79 9.21
N LYS A 197 8.95 -3.14 8.83
CA LYS A 197 8.99 -2.13 7.76
C LYS A 197 9.50 -2.72 6.45
N SER A 198 9.14 -2.05 5.35
CA SER A 198 9.73 -2.32 4.03
C SER A 198 10.51 -1.13 3.50
N TYR A 199 11.42 -1.41 2.57
CA TYR A 199 12.38 -0.47 2.05
C TYR A 199 12.47 -0.59 0.53
N PHE A 200 12.34 0.54 -0.16
CA PHE A 200 12.69 0.63 -1.57
C PHE A 200 14.21 0.67 -1.70
N ILE A 201 14.77 -0.32 -2.37
CA ILE A 201 16.19 -0.46 -2.59
C ILE A 201 16.46 -0.37 -4.08
N TYR A 202 17.46 0.42 -4.44
CA TYR A 202 18.04 0.41 -5.77
C TYR A 202 19.51 0.08 -5.66
N LYS A 203 19.96 -0.92 -6.40
CA LYS A 203 21.37 -1.28 -6.55
C LYS A 203 21.76 -1.22 -8.02
N LYS A 204 22.84 -0.54 -8.34
CA LYS A 204 23.44 -0.49 -9.68
C LYS A 204 24.26 -1.76 -9.98
N GLY A 205 24.24 -2.20 -11.23
CA GLY A 205 25.09 -3.29 -11.74
C GLY A 205 24.52 -4.69 -11.53
N ASP A 206 25.37 -5.66 -11.20
CA ASP A 206 24.97 -7.07 -11.17
C ASP A 206 23.99 -7.40 -10.02
N PRO A 207 23.11 -8.40 -10.21
CA PRO A 207 22.25 -8.94 -9.15
C PRO A 207 23.05 -9.45 -7.94
N VAL A 208 22.42 -9.44 -6.76
CA VAL A 208 22.97 -9.99 -5.52
C VAL A 208 22.25 -11.30 -5.20
N CYS A 209 22.96 -12.42 -5.31
CA CYS A 209 22.39 -13.75 -5.05
C CYS A 209 22.75 -14.30 -3.66
N ASP A 210 23.82 -13.80 -3.05
CA ASP A 210 24.32 -14.28 -1.76
C ASP A 210 23.98 -13.25 -0.67
N PHE A 211 22.69 -13.06 -0.38
CA PHE A 211 22.24 -12.17 0.68
C PHE A 211 21.80 -12.96 1.92
N SER A 212 22.59 -12.83 2.98
CA SER A 212 22.33 -13.44 4.29
C SER A 212 22.38 -12.39 5.38
N LEU A 213 21.56 -12.57 6.41
CA LEU A 213 21.44 -11.61 7.50
C LEU A 213 22.45 -11.86 8.62
N GLY A 214 22.75 -10.79 9.36
CA GLY A 214 23.45 -10.87 10.64
C GLY A 214 22.63 -11.62 11.71
N SER A 215 23.21 -11.75 12.91
CA SER A 215 22.47 -12.31 14.04
C SER A 215 21.30 -11.41 14.46
N GLY A 216 20.25 -12.03 14.99
CA GLY A 216 19.04 -11.32 15.39
C GLY A 216 18.14 -12.16 16.27
N ILE A 217 16.98 -11.61 16.61
CA ILE A 217 15.94 -12.28 17.39
C ILE A 217 14.63 -12.27 16.60
N ILE A 218 13.95 -13.41 16.59
CA ILE A 218 12.54 -13.49 16.22
C ILE A 218 11.71 -13.48 17.49
N ASN A 219 10.87 -12.46 17.62
CA ASN A 219 9.93 -12.30 18.72
C ASN A 219 8.57 -12.89 18.34
N ASN A 220 7.56 -12.66 19.20
CA ASN A 220 6.19 -13.14 19.11
C ASN A 220 5.76 -13.68 17.72
N VAL A 221 5.83 -14.99 17.52
CA VAL A 221 5.69 -15.61 16.19
C VAL A 221 4.26 -15.93 15.82
N ASP A 222 3.27 -15.57 16.65
CA ASP A 222 1.87 -15.97 16.47
C ASP A 222 1.02 -14.94 15.70
N THR A 223 1.51 -13.71 15.59
CA THR A 223 0.73 -12.57 15.09
C THR A 223 1.61 -11.64 14.25
N LEU A 224 1.22 -11.43 12.99
CA LEU A 224 1.69 -10.30 12.20
C LEU A 224 0.96 -9.04 12.64
N GLU A 225 1.70 -8.01 13.04
CA GLU A 225 1.15 -6.73 13.46
C GLU A 225 1.80 -5.57 12.70
N TRP A 226 0.97 -4.66 12.20
CA TRP A 226 1.38 -3.38 11.63
C TRP A 226 0.65 -2.24 12.32
N ILE A 227 1.40 -1.21 12.71
CA ILE A 227 0.85 0.07 13.18
C ILE A 227 0.85 1.01 11.98
N LEU A 228 -0.34 1.41 11.53
CA LEU A 228 -0.57 2.11 10.28
C LEU A 228 -1.00 3.56 10.54
N GLU A 229 -0.14 4.51 10.18
CA GLU A 229 -0.50 5.93 10.19
C GLU A 229 -1.50 6.26 9.07
N PRO A 230 -2.26 7.36 9.17
CA PRO A 230 -3.13 7.81 8.07
C PRO A 230 -2.39 7.90 6.73
N GLY A 231 -2.99 7.36 5.66
CA GLY A 231 -2.38 7.29 4.33
C GLY A 231 -1.51 6.05 4.11
N TRP A 232 -0.61 6.11 3.14
CA TRP A 232 0.26 4.99 2.75
C TRP A 232 1.34 4.70 3.79
N ASN A 233 1.54 3.41 4.08
CA ASN A 233 2.56 2.89 4.97
C ASN A 233 3.39 1.82 4.25
N PHE A 234 4.69 1.82 4.51
CA PHE A 234 5.62 0.80 4.03
C PHE A 234 5.80 -0.26 5.11
N VAL A 235 5.27 -1.44 4.85
CA VAL A 235 5.17 -2.53 5.82
C VAL A 235 5.85 -3.78 5.31
N GLY A 236 6.42 -4.55 6.22
CA GLY A 236 7.21 -5.73 5.92
C GLY A 236 6.81 -6.92 6.76
N ASN A 237 7.32 -8.07 6.37
CA ASN A 237 7.24 -9.27 7.20
C ASN A 237 8.45 -9.32 8.15
N PRO A 238 8.26 -9.22 9.49
CA PRO A 238 9.36 -9.37 10.42
C PRO A 238 9.75 -10.82 10.67
N TYR A 239 9.15 -11.79 9.98
CA TYR A 239 9.36 -13.22 10.16
C TYR A 239 9.90 -13.90 8.90
N PRO A 240 10.70 -14.98 9.04
CA PRO A 240 11.28 -15.71 7.91
C PRO A 240 10.28 -16.68 7.22
N PHE A 241 9.01 -16.65 7.60
CA PHE A 241 7.93 -17.44 7.00
C PHE A 241 6.76 -16.56 6.56
N SER A 242 5.83 -17.12 5.80
CA SER A 242 4.73 -16.35 5.21
C SER A 242 3.48 -16.31 6.09
N PHE A 243 2.74 -15.21 6.04
CA PHE A 243 1.41 -15.05 6.64
C PHE A 243 0.36 -14.99 5.54
N PHE A 244 -0.71 -15.78 5.67
CA PHE A 244 -1.92 -15.59 4.88
C PHE A 244 -2.81 -14.57 5.60
N ILE A 245 -2.98 -13.40 4.99
CA ILE A 245 -3.79 -12.30 5.53
C ILE A 245 -5.21 -12.27 4.95
N GLY A 246 -5.48 -13.12 3.94
CA GLY A 246 -6.78 -13.21 3.30
C GLY A 246 -7.17 -11.92 2.56
N ASN A 247 -8.48 -11.67 2.47
CA ASN A 247 -9.01 -10.50 1.79
C ASN A 247 -9.03 -9.29 2.72
N THR A 248 -8.02 -8.42 2.59
CA THR A 248 -8.00 -7.12 3.27
C THR A 248 -9.13 -6.23 2.76
N SER A 249 -9.89 -5.60 3.66
CA SER A 249 -10.97 -4.66 3.30
C SER A 249 -10.42 -3.46 2.52
N GLN A 250 -10.82 -3.31 1.26
CA GLN A 250 -10.43 -2.16 0.42
C GLN A 250 -11.23 -0.88 0.71
N ILE A 251 -12.18 -0.95 1.64
CA ILE A 251 -12.96 0.20 2.14
C ILE A 251 -12.25 0.84 3.32
N GLU A 252 -11.68 0.02 4.21
CA GLU A 252 -10.93 0.49 5.37
C GLU A 252 -9.45 0.77 5.05
N TYR A 253 -8.90 0.01 4.12
CA TYR A 253 -7.51 0.07 3.69
C TYR A 253 -7.44 0.14 2.17
N CYS A 254 -6.24 0.32 1.64
CA CYS A 254 -5.96 0.02 0.24
C CYS A 254 -4.66 -0.77 0.11
N GLY A 255 -4.69 -1.84 -0.70
CA GLY A 255 -3.64 -2.87 -0.70
C GLY A 255 -3.91 -4.00 0.31
N PRO A 256 -2.89 -4.75 0.75
CA PRO A 256 -1.48 -4.50 0.48
C PRO A 256 -1.10 -4.78 -0.97
N LEU A 257 -0.09 -4.06 -1.44
CA LEU A 257 0.53 -4.22 -2.76
C LEU A 257 2.03 -4.46 -2.57
N THR A 258 2.66 -5.17 -3.49
CA THR A 258 4.13 -5.30 -3.56
C THR A 258 4.66 -4.72 -4.86
N TYR A 259 5.97 -4.50 -4.95
CA TYR A 259 6.59 -3.99 -6.16
C TYR A 259 7.16 -5.12 -7.00
N THR A 260 6.81 -5.15 -8.28
CA THR A 260 7.05 -6.30 -9.17
C THR A 260 8.26 -6.09 -10.08
N GLY A 261 8.76 -7.19 -10.67
CA GLY A 261 9.90 -7.18 -11.60
C GLY A 261 9.68 -6.44 -12.92
N VAL A 262 8.43 -6.01 -13.19
CA VAL A 262 8.03 -5.17 -14.33
C VAL A 262 7.84 -3.69 -13.93
N ASN A 263 8.58 -3.23 -12.92
CA ASN A 263 8.59 -1.84 -12.44
C ASN A 263 7.16 -1.28 -12.22
N ALA A 264 6.33 -2.06 -11.56
CA ALA A 264 4.93 -1.76 -11.31
C ALA A 264 4.50 -2.27 -9.94
N TRP A 265 3.55 -1.57 -9.32
CA TRP A 265 2.80 -2.08 -8.19
C TRP A 265 1.95 -3.29 -8.61
N SER A 266 1.89 -4.32 -7.76
CA SER A 266 1.06 -5.50 -7.98
C SER A 266 -0.43 -5.18 -7.81
N SER A 267 -1.30 -6.13 -8.17
CA SER A 267 -2.65 -6.16 -7.60
C SER A 267 -2.61 -6.41 -6.09
N VAL A 268 -3.76 -6.29 -5.43
CA VAL A 268 -3.92 -6.68 -4.02
C VAL A 268 -3.47 -8.13 -3.84
N ILE A 269 -2.72 -8.38 -2.77
CA ILE A 269 -2.23 -9.70 -2.39
C ILE A 269 -2.94 -10.18 -1.12
N ASP A 270 -2.92 -11.49 -0.92
CA ASP A 270 -3.50 -12.18 0.25
C ASP A 270 -2.42 -12.83 1.15
N THR A 271 -1.15 -12.76 0.72
CA THR A 271 -0.04 -13.47 1.36
C THR A 271 1.17 -12.57 1.49
N VAL A 272 1.63 -12.42 2.73
CA VAL A 272 2.81 -11.65 3.13
C VAL A 272 3.98 -12.62 3.29
N LYS A 273 4.95 -12.59 2.38
CA LYS A 273 6.10 -13.49 2.31
C LYS A 273 7.29 -12.93 3.08
N SER A 274 8.22 -13.81 3.44
CA SER A 274 9.54 -13.41 3.95
C SER A 274 10.29 -12.58 2.90
N PHE A 275 11.13 -11.64 3.35
CA PHE A 275 11.90 -10.67 2.57
C PHE A 275 11.14 -9.72 1.64
N ALA A 276 9.89 -10.01 1.29
CA ALA A 276 9.08 -9.16 0.43
C ALA A 276 8.57 -7.93 1.21
N GLY A 277 8.69 -6.76 0.61
CA GLY A 277 8.13 -5.54 1.14
C GLY A 277 6.77 -5.21 0.53
N TYR A 278 5.97 -4.45 1.27
CA TYR A 278 4.59 -4.15 0.94
C TYR A 278 4.23 -2.70 1.24
N ILE A 279 3.23 -2.20 0.53
CA ILE A 279 2.55 -0.95 0.88
C ILE A 279 1.11 -1.24 1.22
N ILE A 280 0.58 -0.55 2.23
CA ILE A 280 -0.83 -0.58 2.60
C ILE A 280 -1.22 0.82 3.05
N CYS A 281 -2.38 1.32 2.62
CA CYS A 281 -2.89 2.58 3.14
C CYS A 281 -3.94 2.37 4.22
N ASN A 282 -3.90 3.22 5.25
CA ASN A 282 -4.97 3.39 6.21
C ASN A 282 -5.83 4.58 5.75
N LYS A 283 -7.10 4.34 5.42
CA LYS A 283 -8.02 5.39 4.94
C LYS A 283 -8.58 6.26 6.06
N ALA A 284 -8.41 5.87 7.33
CA ALA A 284 -8.82 6.69 8.46
C ALA A 284 -7.86 7.86 8.70
N ASP A 285 -8.38 8.88 9.38
CA ASP A 285 -7.63 10.05 9.86
C ASP A 285 -6.87 9.77 11.18
N THR A 286 -7.01 8.57 11.74
CA THR A 286 -6.31 8.11 12.94
C THR A 286 -5.47 6.87 12.68
N THR A 287 -4.38 6.70 13.42
CA THR A 287 -3.56 5.48 13.42
C THR A 287 -4.41 4.24 13.71
N ARG A 288 -4.18 3.14 12.97
CA ARG A 288 -4.84 1.84 13.15
C ARG A 288 -3.83 0.73 13.34
N THR A 289 -4.16 -0.27 14.15
CA THR A 289 -3.37 -1.51 14.25
C THR A 289 -4.00 -2.58 13.39
N PHE A 290 -3.27 -3.04 12.37
CA PHE A 290 -3.64 -4.20 11.56
C PHE A 290 -2.98 -5.45 12.17
N ARG A 291 -3.76 -6.48 12.47
CA ARG A 291 -3.27 -7.73 13.08
C ARG A 291 -3.80 -8.94 12.33
N VAL A 292 -2.93 -9.92 12.09
CA VAL A 292 -3.29 -11.23 11.54
C VAL A 292 -2.60 -12.30 12.38
N GLY A 293 -3.40 -13.13 13.04
CA GLY A 293 -2.92 -14.31 13.75
C GLY A 293 -2.71 -15.50 12.82
N ILE A 294 -1.96 -16.51 13.28
CA ILE A 294 -1.73 -17.79 12.59
C ILE A 294 -2.89 -18.79 12.76
N THR A 295 -3.96 -18.40 13.46
CA THR A 295 -4.97 -19.32 14.00
C THR A 295 -5.67 -20.16 12.90
N PRO A 296 -5.89 -21.47 13.14
CA PRO A 296 -6.59 -22.33 12.20
C PRO A 296 -8.06 -21.91 12.10
N ILE A 297 -8.66 -22.15 10.94
CA ILE A 297 -10.11 -22.17 10.74
C ILE A 297 -10.72 -23.18 11.72
N THR A 298 -11.09 -22.72 12.92
CA THR A 298 -12.01 -23.41 13.82
C THR A 298 -12.95 -22.36 14.39
N SER A 299 -14.21 -22.53 14.04
CA SER A 299 -15.34 -21.71 14.40
C SER A 299 -15.56 -21.70 15.91
N SER A 300 -15.20 -20.60 16.58
CA SER A 300 -16.01 -19.91 17.60
C SER A 300 -15.12 -19.01 18.46
N GLY A 301 -15.28 -17.69 18.32
CA GLY A 301 -14.75 -16.69 19.26
C GLY A 301 -13.49 -15.97 18.79
N GLY A 302 -13.67 -14.75 18.27
CA GLY A 302 -12.57 -13.79 18.08
C GLY A 302 -11.85 -13.85 16.73
N GLN A 303 -12.59 -13.80 15.61
CA GLN A 303 -12.00 -13.52 14.30
C GLN A 303 -11.44 -12.09 14.29
N ILE A 304 -10.13 -11.91 14.50
CA ILE A 304 -9.41 -10.69 14.11
C ILE A 304 -8.87 -10.92 12.69
N ALA A 305 -9.81 -11.00 11.77
CA ALA A 305 -9.72 -11.04 10.31
C ALA A 305 -11.00 -11.74 9.87
N ASN A 306 -12.10 -10.98 9.73
CA ASN A 306 -13.25 -11.26 8.86
C ASN A 306 -14.46 -10.42 9.31
N LEU A 307 -14.69 -9.31 8.61
CA LEU A 307 -16.03 -8.79 8.28
C LEU A 307 -15.90 -7.58 7.36
N TYR A 308 -15.41 -7.80 6.14
CA TYR A 308 -15.93 -7.13 4.94
C TYR A 308 -15.37 -7.84 3.70
N ASN A 309 -16.24 -8.56 2.97
CA ASN A 309 -15.97 -8.89 1.57
C ASN A 309 -16.07 -7.59 0.77
N GLY A 310 -14.99 -6.82 0.79
CA GLY A 310 -14.82 -5.58 0.03
C GLY A 310 -13.88 -5.78 -1.15
N ILE A 311 -13.90 -6.94 -1.79
CA ILE A 311 -13.67 -6.95 -3.24
C ILE A 311 -15.05 -6.74 -3.82
N TYR A 312 -15.22 -5.61 -4.49
CA TYR A 312 -16.33 -5.27 -5.35
C TYR A 312 -16.95 -6.50 -6.02
N SER A 313 -17.96 -7.08 -5.39
CA SER A 313 -18.89 -7.93 -6.09
C SER A 313 -19.74 -6.95 -6.91
N PHE A 314 -19.34 -6.66 -8.16
CA PHE A 314 -20.16 -5.93 -9.15
C PHE A 314 -21.34 -6.81 -9.61
N ASP A 315 -22.01 -7.42 -8.64
CA ASP A 315 -22.97 -8.50 -8.80
C ASP A 315 -24.40 -7.96 -8.92
N LYS A 316 -24.61 -6.67 -8.65
CA LYS A 316 -25.91 -6.01 -8.82
C LYS A 316 -26.04 -5.39 -10.21
N GLU A 317 -27.28 -5.24 -10.65
CA GLU A 317 -27.62 -4.68 -11.95
C GLU A 317 -27.18 -3.21 -12.04
N GLY A 318 -26.38 -2.88 -13.06
CA GLY A 318 -25.85 -1.55 -13.32
C GLY A 318 -24.47 -1.26 -12.73
N GLU A 319 -23.97 -2.04 -11.78
CA GLU A 319 -22.61 -1.94 -11.22
C GLU A 319 -21.58 -2.41 -12.24
N TRP A 320 -20.52 -1.63 -12.43
CA TRP A 320 -19.42 -2.00 -13.34
C TRP A 320 -18.11 -1.33 -12.95
N ASN A 321 -17.01 -1.94 -13.37
CA ASN A 321 -15.68 -1.39 -13.26
C ASN A 321 -14.85 -1.68 -14.50
N ALA A 322 -14.12 -0.67 -14.95
CA ALA A 322 -13.15 -0.78 -16.02
C ALA A 322 -11.76 -0.61 -15.43
N LYS A 323 -11.01 -1.70 -15.41
CA LYS A 323 -9.60 -1.71 -15.08
C LYS A 323 -8.76 -1.46 -16.32
N VAL A 324 -8.06 -0.33 -16.37
CA VAL A 324 -7.28 0.12 -17.54
C VAL A 324 -5.78 0.03 -17.23
N ASN A 325 -5.13 -0.98 -17.79
CA ASN A 325 -3.71 -1.20 -17.60
C ASN A 325 -2.91 -0.57 -18.75
N PHE A 326 -1.84 0.12 -18.42
CA PHE A 326 -0.91 0.72 -19.37
C PHE A 326 0.44 0.03 -19.29
N TYR A 327 1.01 -0.31 -20.44
CA TYR A 327 2.31 -0.95 -20.55
C TYR A 327 3.19 -0.19 -21.53
N THR A 328 4.50 -0.19 -21.25
CA THR A 328 5.49 0.12 -22.28
C THR A 328 5.45 -0.91 -23.41
N GLU A 329 6.00 -0.57 -24.57
CA GLU A 329 6.06 -1.47 -25.72
C GLU A 329 6.85 -2.74 -25.39
N SER A 330 7.86 -2.61 -24.52
CA SER A 330 8.66 -3.74 -24.03
C SER A 330 7.99 -4.58 -22.95
N GLU A 331 6.85 -4.12 -22.40
CA GLU A 331 6.15 -4.69 -21.24
C GLU A 331 7.03 -4.82 -19.97
N ARG A 332 8.17 -4.12 -19.92
CA ARG A 332 9.07 -4.10 -18.75
C ARG A 332 8.66 -3.10 -17.69
N ASP A 333 7.83 -2.13 -18.05
CA ASP A 333 7.28 -1.12 -17.15
C ASP A 333 5.77 -1.07 -17.36
N ALA A 334 5.01 -0.98 -16.28
CA ALA A 334 3.56 -0.98 -16.35
C ALA A 334 2.93 -0.15 -15.24
N ASP A 335 1.71 0.28 -15.50
CA ASP A 335 0.78 0.79 -14.49
C ASP A 335 -0.53 0.01 -14.63
N ILE A 336 -0.85 -0.80 -13.62
CA ILE A 336 -1.82 -1.90 -13.76
C ILE A 336 -2.94 -1.86 -12.72
N ASN A 337 -3.14 -0.77 -12.00
CA ASN A 337 -4.17 -0.71 -10.97
C ASN A 337 -5.23 0.36 -11.22
N ASN A 338 -5.33 0.92 -12.43
CA ASN A 338 -6.23 2.03 -12.69
C ASN A 338 -7.67 1.56 -12.87
N ASN A 339 -8.52 1.82 -11.89
CA ASN A 339 -9.93 1.42 -11.90
C ASN A 339 -10.83 2.66 -11.97
N ALA A 340 -11.81 2.63 -12.86
CA ALA A 340 -12.89 3.59 -12.86
C ALA A 340 -14.20 2.85 -13.08
N GLY A 341 -15.23 3.25 -12.35
CA GLY A 341 -16.46 2.47 -12.35
C GLY A 341 -17.61 3.17 -11.68
N PHE A 342 -18.72 2.46 -11.66
CA PHE A 342 -19.94 2.89 -11.00
C PHE A 342 -20.31 1.93 -9.87
N HIS A 343 -20.67 2.53 -8.74
CA HIS A 343 -21.30 1.84 -7.62
C HIS A 343 -22.45 2.70 -7.07
N PRO A 344 -23.64 2.13 -6.81
CA PRO A 344 -24.82 2.90 -6.41
C PRO A 344 -24.70 3.56 -5.03
N GLN A 345 -23.75 3.12 -4.20
CA GLN A 345 -23.48 3.71 -2.89
C GLN A 345 -22.28 4.67 -2.90
N ALA A 346 -21.57 4.78 -4.03
CA ALA A 346 -20.49 5.73 -4.15
C ALA A 346 -21.03 7.16 -4.36
N LEU A 347 -20.16 8.13 -4.17
CA LEU A 347 -20.36 9.54 -4.38
C LEU A 347 -19.57 9.99 -5.62
N ASN A 348 -19.78 11.24 -6.05
CA ASN A 348 -18.94 11.83 -7.11
C ASN A 348 -17.75 12.59 -6.52
N GLU A 349 -17.74 12.75 -5.19
CA GLU A 349 -16.63 13.23 -4.40
C GLU A 349 -15.79 12.07 -3.84
N TYR A 350 -14.60 12.40 -3.32
CA TYR A 350 -13.73 11.44 -2.63
C TYR A 350 -14.47 10.73 -1.48
N ASP A 351 -14.59 9.41 -1.56
CA ASP A 351 -15.28 8.59 -0.56
C ASP A 351 -14.55 7.27 -0.23
N GLU A 352 -15.27 6.32 0.38
CA GLU A 352 -14.70 5.05 0.82
C GLU A 352 -14.44 4.04 -0.34
N PHE A 353 -15.07 4.24 -1.50
CA PHE A 353 -14.87 3.46 -2.72
C PHE A 353 -13.68 3.96 -3.54
N ASP A 354 -13.23 5.18 -3.32
CA ASP A 354 -12.01 5.68 -3.95
C ASP A 354 -10.77 5.13 -3.28
N ASN A 355 -9.72 4.88 -4.07
CA ASN A 355 -8.40 4.54 -3.55
C ASN A 355 -7.36 5.54 -4.05
N PRO A 356 -6.54 6.12 -3.15
CA PRO A 356 -5.50 7.05 -3.55
C PRO A 356 -4.48 6.35 -4.46
N ALA A 357 -3.89 7.13 -5.37
CA ALA A 357 -2.75 6.71 -6.15
C ALA A 357 -1.63 6.16 -5.27
N GLU A 358 -0.98 5.08 -5.72
CA GLU A 358 0.19 4.53 -5.03
C GLU A 358 1.36 5.52 -4.98
N PRO A 359 2.25 5.43 -3.98
CA PRO A 359 3.46 6.23 -3.94
C PRO A 359 4.34 6.00 -5.17
N TYR A 360 4.98 7.08 -5.63
CA TYR A 360 6.04 6.99 -6.64
C TYR A 360 7.27 6.25 -6.10
N THR A 361 8.07 5.72 -7.02
CA THR A 361 9.45 5.31 -6.68
C THR A 361 10.22 6.51 -6.12
N PRO A 362 11.24 6.29 -5.26
CA PRO A 362 11.93 7.40 -4.57
C PRO A 362 12.57 8.46 -5.47
N ASP A 363 12.94 8.10 -6.70
CA ASP A 363 13.48 9.02 -7.71
C ASP A 363 12.39 9.84 -8.44
N GLY A 364 11.10 9.55 -8.17
CA GLY A 364 9.95 10.12 -8.88
C GLY A 364 9.89 9.73 -10.35
N ASP A 365 10.74 8.81 -10.81
CA ASP A 365 10.84 8.44 -12.22
C ASP A 365 9.90 7.26 -12.55
N TYR A 366 8.68 7.60 -12.95
CA TYR A 366 7.83 6.65 -13.65
C TYR A 366 8.20 6.60 -15.15
N ARG A 367 8.57 5.41 -15.62
CA ARG A 367 8.65 5.12 -17.06
C ARG A 367 7.27 5.23 -17.71
N ILE A 368 6.24 4.81 -16.98
CA ILE A 368 4.82 4.95 -17.26
C ILE A 368 4.05 5.08 -15.94
N ARG A 369 3.13 6.04 -15.86
CA ARG A 369 2.19 6.24 -14.74
C ARG A 369 0.86 6.70 -15.30
N PHE A 370 -0.21 6.14 -14.78
CA PHE A 370 -1.54 6.69 -14.95
C PHE A 370 -2.14 6.96 -13.59
N ASP A 371 -2.87 8.08 -13.47
CA ASP A 371 -3.65 8.40 -12.29
C ASP A 371 -4.99 8.95 -12.77
N TRP A 372 -6.10 8.45 -12.20
CA TRP A 372 -7.36 9.20 -12.27
C TRP A 372 -7.22 10.46 -11.43
N ILE A 373 -7.86 11.54 -11.84
CA ILE A 373 -7.72 12.84 -11.19
C ILE A 373 -9.09 13.30 -10.73
N TYR A 374 -9.30 13.23 -9.42
CA TYR A 374 -10.43 13.88 -8.76
C TYR A 374 -10.05 15.32 -8.43
N LYS A 375 -10.88 16.29 -8.83
CA LYS A 375 -10.67 17.70 -8.52
C LYS A 375 -11.70 18.17 -7.52
N HIS A 376 -11.26 18.47 -6.30
CA HIS A 376 -12.16 18.88 -5.23
C HIS A 376 -12.70 20.30 -5.49
N GLU A 377 -14.02 20.44 -5.46
CA GLU A 377 -14.68 21.69 -5.90
C GLU A 377 -14.34 22.90 -5.03
N ALA A 378 -14.32 22.74 -3.69
CA ALA A 378 -14.15 23.86 -2.77
C ALA A 378 -12.75 24.51 -2.78
N ASN A 379 -11.70 23.71 -2.97
CA ASN A 379 -10.31 24.16 -2.86
C ASN A 379 -9.54 24.10 -4.19
N GLY A 380 -10.08 23.40 -5.19
CA GLY A 380 -9.47 23.22 -6.51
C GLY A 380 -8.27 22.28 -6.53
N PHE A 381 -7.96 21.59 -5.43
CA PHE A 381 -6.87 20.60 -5.37
C PHE A 381 -7.23 19.36 -6.18
N GLU A 382 -6.22 18.83 -6.87
CA GLU A 382 -6.30 17.61 -7.66
C GLU A 382 -5.71 16.46 -6.83
N TYR A 383 -6.50 15.41 -6.66
CA TYR A 383 -6.16 14.21 -5.91
C TYR A 383 -5.98 13.07 -6.90
N PRO A 384 -4.77 12.51 -7.02
CA PRO A 384 -4.53 11.36 -7.87
C PRO A 384 -5.10 10.11 -7.21
N LEU A 385 -5.90 9.37 -7.98
CA LEU A 385 -6.61 8.18 -7.58
C LEU A 385 -6.18 7.00 -8.44
N ARG A 386 -6.04 5.86 -7.79
CA ARG A 386 -5.90 4.56 -8.42
C ARG A 386 -7.29 4.01 -8.79
N ASP A 387 -8.24 4.14 -7.86
CA ASP A 387 -9.63 3.75 -8.07
C ASP A 387 -10.51 5.01 -7.93
N ASP A 388 -11.29 5.33 -8.96
CA ASP A 388 -12.24 6.45 -9.00
C ASP A 388 -13.65 5.90 -9.30
N ILE A 389 -14.40 5.62 -8.24
CA ILE A 389 -15.69 4.94 -8.31
C ILE A 389 -16.78 5.95 -8.01
N ARG A 390 -17.76 6.06 -8.92
CA ARG A 390 -18.75 7.14 -8.87
C ARG A 390 -20.17 6.63 -8.83
N THR A 391 -21.08 7.55 -8.53
CA THR A 391 -22.50 7.38 -8.88
C THR A 391 -22.79 7.96 -10.27
N LEU A 392 -23.80 7.44 -10.97
CA LEU A 392 -24.18 7.92 -12.30
C LEU A 392 -25.47 8.72 -12.21
N ASP A 393 -25.41 9.98 -12.62
CA ASP A 393 -26.61 10.75 -12.92
C ASP A 393 -27.11 10.35 -14.31
N GLN A 394 -28.37 9.92 -14.41
CA GLN A 394 -29.03 9.50 -15.66
C GLN A 394 -28.35 8.33 -16.42
N GLY A 395 -27.38 7.65 -15.82
CA GLY A 395 -26.62 6.55 -16.44
C GLY A 395 -25.43 6.99 -17.28
N GLU A 396 -24.98 8.24 -17.12
CA GLU A 396 -23.86 8.84 -17.86
C GLU A 396 -22.70 9.15 -16.90
N GLY A 397 -21.46 9.00 -17.38
CA GLY A 397 -20.26 9.16 -16.56
C GLY A 397 -19.07 9.70 -17.34
N LEU A 398 -18.27 10.54 -16.69
CA LEU A 398 -17.06 11.14 -17.23
C LEU A 398 -15.95 11.13 -16.19
N TRP A 399 -14.87 10.39 -16.46
CA TRP A 399 -13.66 10.39 -15.65
C TRP A 399 -12.53 11.08 -16.40
N TYR A 400 -11.64 11.71 -15.66
CA TYR A 400 -10.44 12.36 -16.17
C TYR A 400 -9.23 11.72 -15.54
N GLY A 401 -8.23 11.37 -16.36
CA GLY A 401 -6.98 10.82 -15.90
C GLY A 401 -5.79 11.39 -16.67
N LEU A 402 -4.61 11.22 -16.07
CA LEU A 402 -3.36 11.72 -16.60
C LEU A 402 -2.37 10.58 -16.84
N LEU A 403 -2.06 10.33 -18.11
CA LEU A 403 -1.06 9.34 -18.52
C LEU A 403 0.27 10.01 -18.76
N LYS A 404 1.29 9.70 -17.96
CA LYS A 404 2.64 10.15 -18.18
C LYS A 404 3.53 8.98 -18.57
N ALA A 405 4.23 9.08 -19.69
CA ALA A 405 5.05 7.99 -20.20
C ALA A 405 6.23 8.52 -21.01
N LYS A 406 7.35 7.80 -20.95
CA LYS A 406 8.58 8.15 -21.69
C LYS A 406 8.67 7.49 -23.06
N GLU A 407 7.93 6.41 -23.30
CA GLU A 407 7.93 5.70 -24.57
C GLU A 407 7.01 6.32 -25.61
N LYS A 408 7.23 5.99 -26.90
CA LYS A 408 6.46 6.52 -28.03
C LYS A 408 5.17 5.75 -28.27
N LEU A 409 5.15 4.47 -27.94
CA LEU A 409 3.99 3.60 -28.06
C LEU A 409 3.66 3.05 -26.68
N ILE A 410 2.38 3.05 -26.36
CA ILE A 410 1.86 2.60 -25.08
C ILE A 410 0.79 1.56 -25.38
N ASN A 411 0.96 0.36 -24.84
CA ASN A 411 -0.03 -0.69 -24.96
C ASN A 411 -1.06 -0.52 -23.85
N ILE A 412 -2.33 -0.66 -24.19
CA ILE A 412 -3.44 -0.57 -23.24
C ILE A 412 -4.12 -1.94 -23.21
N ALA A 413 -4.29 -2.49 -22.01
CA ALA A 413 -5.12 -3.67 -21.79
C ALA A 413 -6.26 -3.30 -20.83
N VAL A 414 -7.47 -3.74 -21.14
CA VAL A 414 -8.66 -3.42 -20.36
C VAL A 414 -9.36 -4.69 -19.91
N ASP A 415 -9.75 -4.70 -18.63
CA ASP A 415 -10.66 -5.67 -18.05
C ASP A 415 -11.92 -4.93 -17.58
N VAL A 416 -13.08 -5.28 -18.14
CA VAL A 416 -14.37 -4.67 -17.79
C VAL A 416 -15.23 -5.72 -17.11
N GLN A 417 -15.65 -5.41 -15.90
CA GLN A 417 -16.45 -6.29 -15.05
C GLN A 417 -17.81 -5.64 -14.75
N GLY A 418 -18.80 -6.46 -14.41
CA GLY A 418 -20.16 -6.02 -14.08
C GLY A 418 -21.08 -5.88 -15.31
N ASN A 419 -22.19 -5.15 -15.13
CA ASN A 419 -23.29 -5.08 -16.09
C ASN A 419 -23.45 -3.68 -16.68
N LEU A 420 -22.83 -3.44 -17.84
CA LEU A 420 -23.06 -2.22 -18.61
C LEU A 420 -24.48 -2.19 -19.19
N LYS A 421 -25.09 -1.00 -19.21
CA LYS A 421 -26.44 -0.78 -19.74
C LYS A 421 -26.47 -0.97 -21.25
N GLU A 422 -27.51 -1.63 -21.75
CA GLU A 422 -27.67 -1.86 -23.19
C GLU A 422 -27.69 -0.53 -23.98
N GLY A 423 -27.03 -0.52 -25.13
CA GLY A 423 -26.93 0.66 -26.00
C GLY A 423 -25.97 1.75 -25.53
N HIS A 424 -25.32 1.59 -24.37
CA HIS A 424 -24.29 2.50 -23.89
C HIS A 424 -22.92 2.12 -24.47
N GLU A 425 -22.07 3.11 -24.65
CA GLU A 425 -20.67 2.94 -25.04
C GLU A 425 -19.76 3.23 -23.84
N LEU A 426 -18.60 2.56 -23.80
CA LEU A 426 -17.53 2.84 -22.85
C LEU A 426 -16.27 3.18 -23.63
N ILE A 427 -15.94 4.47 -23.69
CA ILE A 427 -14.89 5.01 -24.54
C ILE A 427 -13.76 5.57 -23.69
N LEU A 428 -12.54 5.08 -23.91
CA LEU A 428 -11.32 5.77 -23.50
C LEU A 428 -10.90 6.74 -24.60
N PHE A 429 -10.76 8.02 -24.28
CA PHE A 429 -10.49 9.09 -25.24
C PHE A 429 -9.17 9.80 -24.90
N ASP A 430 -8.21 9.75 -25.83
CA ASP A 430 -6.99 10.57 -25.76
C ASP A 430 -7.27 11.94 -26.36
N LEU A 431 -7.41 12.95 -25.51
CA LEU A 431 -7.72 14.31 -25.94
C LEU A 431 -6.59 14.93 -26.79
N SER A 432 -5.33 14.49 -26.60
CA SER A 432 -4.18 15.07 -27.31
C SER A 432 -4.13 14.63 -28.77
N ASN A 433 -4.43 13.35 -29.02
CA ASN A 433 -4.46 12.78 -30.36
C ASN A 433 -5.87 12.78 -30.98
N GLN A 434 -6.90 13.09 -30.17
CA GLN A 434 -8.32 12.94 -30.51
C GLN A 434 -8.66 11.51 -30.95
N GLU A 435 -8.04 10.54 -30.27
CA GLU A 435 -8.19 9.11 -30.56
C GLU A 435 -9.19 8.47 -29.60
N ARG A 436 -10.09 7.65 -30.14
CA ARG A 436 -11.13 6.95 -29.38
C ARG A 436 -10.84 5.46 -29.32
N PHE A 437 -10.99 4.87 -28.14
CA PHE A 437 -10.85 3.45 -27.90
C PHE A 437 -12.13 2.91 -27.29
N ASP A 438 -12.83 2.06 -28.03
CA ASP A 438 -14.05 1.38 -27.55
C ASP A 438 -13.67 0.16 -26.73
N LEU A 439 -13.86 0.25 -25.42
CA LEU A 439 -13.40 -0.74 -24.44
C LEU A 439 -14.30 -1.98 -24.39
N ILE A 440 -15.53 -1.89 -24.89
CA ILE A 440 -16.46 -3.02 -24.95
C ILE A 440 -16.11 -3.92 -26.15
N LYS A 441 -15.77 -3.30 -27.29
CA LYS A 441 -15.50 -4.03 -28.53
C LYS A 441 -14.12 -4.67 -28.57
N LYS A 442 -13.14 -4.12 -27.85
CA LYS A 442 -11.76 -4.62 -27.86
C LYS A 442 -11.10 -4.40 -26.51
N SER A 443 -10.43 -5.42 -25.99
CA SER A 443 -9.72 -5.34 -24.70
C SER A 443 -8.26 -4.89 -24.82
N ARG A 444 -7.74 -4.72 -26.03
CA ARG A 444 -6.34 -4.31 -26.27
C ARG A 444 -6.23 -3.19 -27.30
N HIS A 445 -5.60 -2.10 -26.91
CA HIS A 445 -5.36 -0.93 -27.75
C HIS A 445 -3.89 -0.52 -27.72
N GLN A 446 -3.54 0.40 -28.61
CA GLN A 446 -2.22 1.02 -28.62
C GLN A 446 -2.40 2.52 -28.81
N LEU A 447 -1.71 3.28 -27.98
CA LEU A 447 -1.77 4.73 -27.96
C LEU A 447 -0.40 5.31 -28.34
N LYS A 448 -0.40 6.37 -29.16
CA LYS A 448 0.82 7.07 -29.57
C LYS A 448 1.14 8.25 -28.65
N ASN A 449 2.38 8.31 -28.19
CA ASN A 449 2.93 9.39 -27.37
C ASN A 449 3.96 10.22 -28.15
N GLU A 450 3.47 10.96 -29.14
CA GLU A 450 4.30 11.68 -30.12
C GLU A 450 5.00 12.92 -29.52
N ASN A 451 4.34 13.61 -28.57
CA ASN A 451 4.89 14.78 -27.89
C ASN A 451 5.29 14.39 -26.46
N LYS A 452 6.56 13.99 -26.28
CA LYS A 452 7.11 13.71 -24.95
C LYS A 452 7.21 15.02 -24.17
N THR A 453 6.24 15.25 -23.30
CA THR A 453 6.16 16.40 -22.39
C THR A 453 6.03 15.88 -20.97
N ASP A 454 6.60 16.59 -20.00
CA ASP A 454 6.49 16.21 -18.59
C ASP A 454 5.05 16.37 -18.06
N LEU A 455 4.23 17.14 -18.78
CA LEU A 455 2.80 17.28 -18.55
C LEU A 455 2.01 15.98 -18.65
N GLY A 456 2.43 15.03 -19.49
CA GLY A 456 1.62 13.86 -19.84
C GLY A 456 0.40 14.14 -20.73
N LYS A 457 -0.37 13.08 -20.95
CA LYS A 457 -1.56 13.02 -21.79
C LYS A 457 -2.82 13.04 -20.97
N ARG A 458 -3.76 13.88 -21.39
CA ARG A 458 -5.12 13.95 -20.85
C ARG A 458 -5.98 12.85 -21.45
N ILE A 459 -6.40 11.92 -20.63
CA ILE A 459 -7.24 10.79 -20.99
C ILE A 459 -8.60 10.95 -20.31
N TYR A 460 -9.66 10.61 -21.02
CA TYR A 460 -11.01 10.59 -20.47
C TYR A 460 -11.61 9.20 -20.62
N LEU A 461 -12.29 8.72 -19.59
CA LEU A 461 -13.24 7.61 -19.73
C LEU A 461 -14.64 8.20 -19.83
N ILE A 462 -15.38 7.79 -20.84
CA ILE A 462 -16.70 8.33 -21.16
C ILE A 462 -17.66 7.15 -21.25
N TYR A 463 -18.70 7.18 -20.43
CA TYR A 463 -19.75 6.18 -20.41
C TYR A 463 -21.11 6.83 -20.61
N GLY A 464 -21.93 6.32 -21.53
CA GLY A 464 -23.25 6.89 -21.81
C GLY A 464 -23.82 6.38 -23.14
N ASP A 465 -25.00 6.86 -23.51
CA ASP A 465 -25.51 6.59 -24.85
C ASP A 465 -24.64 7.29 -25.92
N ARG A 466 -24.68 6.75 -27.14
CA ARG A 466 -23.85 7.23 -28.24
C ARG A 466 -23.98 8.74 -28.52
N SER A 467 -25.18 9.30 -28.42
CA SER A 467 -25.40 10.72 -28.72
C SER A 467 -24.77 11.61 -27.66
N TRP A 468 -24.84 11.21 -26.40
CA TRP A 468 -24.17 11.89 -25.30
C TRP A 468 -22.65 11.80 -25.39
N VAL A 469 -22.12 10.60 -25.68
CA VAL A 469 -20.68 10.35 -25.84
C VAL A 469 -20.11 11.23 -26.97
N ASP A 470 -20.76 11.27 -28.13
CA ASP A 470 -20.35 12.11 -29.26
C ASP A 470 -20.38 13.61 -28.91
N ALA A 471 -21.41 14.06 -28.16
CA ALA A 471 -21.51 15.43 -27.68
C ALA A 471 -20.38 15.79 -26.72
N LYS A 472 -20.04 14.90 -25.77
CA LYS A 472 -18.95 15.10 -24.80
C LYS A 472 -17.59 15.13 -25.45
N ILE A 473 -17.30 14.22 -26.39
CA ILE A 473 -16.05 14.26 -27.17
C ILE A 473 -15.92 15.58 -27.95
N THR A 474 -17.03 16.06 -28.53
CA THR A 474 -17.05 17.35 -29.24
C THR A 474 -16.77 18.52 -28.29
N GLU A 475 -17.40 18.53 -27.11
CA GLU A 475 -17.16 19.52 -26.05
C GLU A 475 -15.68 19.57 -25.65
N LEU A 476 -15.09 18.43 -25.31
CA LEU A 476 -13.68 18.29 -24.91
C LEU A 476 -12.74 18.77 -26.03
N THR A 477 -13.02 18.39 -27.27
CA THR A 477 -12.19 18.77 -28.43
C THR A 477 -12.25 20.27 -28.71
N ASN A 478 -13.41 20.91 -28.49
CA ASN A 478 -13.58 22.36 -28.64
C ASN A 478 -12.79 23.19 -27.61
N MET A 479 -12.33 22.57 -26.52
CA MET A 479 -11.43 23.22 -25.56
C MET A 479 -10.03 23.45 -26.13
N ILE A 480 -9.62 22.70 -27.16
CA ILE A 480 -8.32 22.84 -27.82
C ILE A 480 -8.40 23.95 -28.89
N PRO A 481 -7.63 25.04 -28.76
CA PRO A 481 -7.56 26.06 -29.79
C PRO A 481 -7.02 25.51 -31.11
N LYS A 482 -7.61 25.93 -32.23
CA LYS A 482 -7.12 25.55 -33.57
C LYS A 482 -5.91 26.37 -34.02
N ARG A 483 -5.64 27.51 -33.37
CA ARG A 483 -4.60 28.47 -33.75
C ARG A 483 -3.88 29.02 -32.52
N PHE A 484 -2.62 29.40 -32.74
CA PHE A 484 -1.84 30.17 -31.78
C PHE A 484 -2.30 31.63 -31.80
N VAL A 485 -2.77 32.15 -30.66
CA VAL A 485 -3.34 33.50 -30.56
C VAL A 485 -2.82 34.19 -29.32
N LEU A 486 -2.30 35.41 -29.47
CA LEU A 486 -2.09 36.36 -28.38
C LEU A 486 -3.15 37.46 -28.48
N ASN A 487 -4.04 37.54 -27.50
CA ASN A 487 -5.12 38.54 -27.51
C ASN A 487 -4.61 39.90 -27.05
N GLU A 488 -5.36 40.96 -27.39
CA GLU A 488 -5.13 42.26 -26.75
C GLU A 488 -5.30 42.15 -25.24
N ASN A 489 -4.45 42.84 -24.50
CA ASN A 489 -4.59 42.94 -23.05
C ASN A 489 -5.79 43.83 -22.70
N TYR A 490 -6.50 43.52 -21.62
CA TYR A 490 -7.64 44.33 -21.16
C TYR A 490 -7.60 44.56 -19.64
N PRO A 491 -7.78 45.81 -19.18
CA PRO A 491 -7.91 47.04 -19.98
C PRO A 491 -6.60 47.40 -20.72
N ASN A 492 -6.69 48.23 -21.77
CA ASN A 492 -5.57 48.87 -22.45
C ASN A 492 -6.06 50.23 -23.03
N PRO A 493 -5.63 51.39 -22.50
CA PRO A 493 -4.63 51.57 -21.45
C PRO A 493 -5.05 50.99 -20.09
N PHE A 494 -4.11 50.69 -19.21
CA PHE A 494 -4.38 50.09 -17.89
C PHE A 494 -3.69 50.84 -16.74
N ASN A 495 -4.20 50.67 -15.52
CA ASN A 495 -3.64 51.25 -14.29
C ASN A 495 -3.93 50.38 -13.05
N PRO A 496 -2.90 49.85 -12.35
CA PRO A 496 -1.71 49.25 -12.92
C PRO A 496 -1.95 47.78 -13.33
N ILE A 497 -3.21 47.32 -13.33
CA ILE A 497 -3.56 45.91 -13.60
C ILE A 497 -4.15 45.74 -14.99
N THR A 498 -3.62 44.77 -15.75
CA THR A 498 -4.20 44.29 -17.00
C THR A 498 -4.19 42.77 -17.06
N THR A 499 -5.07 42.21 -17.89
CA THR A 499 -5.14 40.77 -18.15
C THR A 499 -4.73 40.48 -19.58
N ILE A 500 -3.78 39.57 -19.76
CA ILE A 500 -3.30 39.09 -21.05
C ILE A 500 -3.86 37.69 -21.27
N LYS A 501 -4.66 37.52 -22.32
CA LYS A 501 -5.22 36.21 -22.72
C LYS A 501 -4.45 35.66 -23.92
N TYR A 502 -4.22 34.36 -23.93
CA TYR A 502 -3.56 33.69 -25.05
C TYR A 502 -4.04 32.25 -25.22
N GLU A 503 -3.85 31.72 -26.43
CA GLU A 503 -4.30 30.40 -26.82
C GLU A 503 -3.14 29.65 -27.49
N ILE A 504 -2.92 28.41 -27.07
CA ILE A 504 -1.89 27.54 -27.64
C ILE A 504 -2.53 26.27 -28.21
N PRO A 505 -2.28 25.94 -29.50
CA PRO A 505 -2.93 24.80 -30.16
C PRO A 505 -2.20 23.47 -29.95
N LYS A 506 -1.00 23.49 -29.35
CA LYS A 506 -0.17 22.32 -29.11
C LYS A 506 0.49 22.43 -27.74
N ASN A 507 0.67 21.29 -27.08
CA ASN A 507 1.41 21.20 -25.83
C ASN A 507 2.85 21.66 -26.03
N GLY A 508 3.45 22.23 -24.97
CA GLY A 508 4.89 22.48 -24.92
C GLY A 508 5.25 23.69 -24.08
N ASN A 509 6.52 24.07 -24.12
CA ASN A 509 7.04 25.23 -23.39
C ASN A 509 6.44 26.54 -23.89
N VAL A 510 5.85 27.28 -22.96
CA VAL A 510 5.27 28.60 -23.18
C VAL A 510 6.04 29.63 -22.37
N ARG A 511 6.47 30.70 -23.04
CA ARG A 511 7.11 31.84 -22.42
C ARG A 511 6.37 33.12 -22.75
N LEU A 512 5.86 33.81 -21.74
CA LEU A 512 5.24 35.13 -21.86
C LEU A 512 6.04 36.13 -21.04
N ALA A 513 6.69 37.07 -21.73
CA ALA A 513 7.54 38.08 -21.10
C ALA A 513 7.19 39.50 -21.56
N ILE A 514 7.45 40.47 -20.70
CA ILE A 514 7.21 41.88 -20.93
C ILE A 514 8.53 42.60 -21.16
N TYR A 515 8.54 43.48 -22.15
CA TYR A 515 9.69 44.28 -22.56
C TYR A 515 9.32 45.76 -22.56
N ASN A 516 10.28 46.63 -22.24
CA ASN A 516 10.13 48.08 -22.42
C ASN A 516 10.46 48.50 -23.87
N ILE A 517 10.37 49.80 -24.16
CA ILE A 517 10.58 50.34 -25.51
C ILE A 517 12.00 50.16 -26.06
N ILE A 518 13.00 50.00 -25.19
CA ILE A 518 14.40 49.74 -25.58
C ILE A 518 14.70 48.24 -25.73
N GLY A 519 13.69 47.37 -25.59
CA GLY A 519 13.84 45.92 -25.72
C GLY A 519 14.40 45.23 -24.48
N GLN A 520 14.51 45.92 -23.34
CA GLN A 520 14.92 45.31 -22.08
C GLN A 520 13.74 44.54 -21.48
N GLU A 521 14.01 43.31 -21.05
CA GLU A 521 13.05 42.50 -20.32
C GLU A 521 12.74 43.09 -18.95
N VAL A 522 11.45 43.28 -18.69
CA VAL A 522 10.92 43.83 -17.45
C VAL A 522 10.58 42.72 -16.47
N ILE A 523 9.86 41.70 -16.94
CA ILE A 523 9.43 40.54 -16.16
C ILE A 523 9.02 39.40 -17.11
N THR A 524 9.27 38.16 -16.71
CA THR A 524 8.66 36.98 -17.32
C THR A 524 7.46 36.56 -16.48
N LEU A 525 6.27 36.54 -17.08
CA LEU A 525 5.01 36.17 -16.42
C LEU A 525 4.73 34.67 -16.44
N VAL A 526 5.17 34.00 -17.51
CA VAL A 526 4.97 32.55 -17.71
C VAL A 526 6.25 32.01 -18.33
N ASN A 527 6.76 30.90 -17.81
CA ASN A 527 7.89 30.15 -18.37
C ASN A 527 7.79 28.69 -17.94
N THR A 528 6.84 27.95 -18.52
CA THR A 528 6.56 26.57 -18.14
C THR A 528 5.92 25.80 -19.29
N GLU A 529 5.87 24.47 -19.20
CA GLU A 529 5.09 23.66 -20.13
C GLU A 529 3.59 23.86 -19.86
N GLN A 530 2.80 23.96 -20.94
CA GLN A 530 1.34 24.04 -20.87
C GLN A 530 0.69 23.10 -21.89
N TRP A 531 -0.46 22.51 -21.55
CA TRP A 531 -1.28 21.76 -22.50
C TRP A 531 -1.89 22.69 -23.55
N ALA A 532 -2.32 22.14 -24.68
CA ALA A 532 -3.11 22.89 -25.64
C ALA A 532 -4.41 23.38 -24.97
N GLY A 533 -4.64 24.70 -25.03
CA GLY A 533 -5.67 25.34 -24.23
C GLY A 533 -5.67 26.86 -24.31
N LYS A 534 -6.62 27.46 -23.61
CA LYS A 534 -6.79 28.91 -23.46
C LYS A 534 -6.35 29.34 -22.07
N TYR A 535 -5.57 30.41 -22.02
CA TYR A 535 -4.90 30.86 -20.81
C TYR A 535 -5.10 32.36 -20.59
N SER A 536 -4.97 32.78 -19.33
CA SER A 536 -5.11 34.16 -18.91
C SER A 536 -4.13 34.45 -17.78
N VAL A 537 -3.30 35.49 -17.92
CA VAL A 537 -2.38 35.93 -16.87
C VAL A 537 -2.61 37.41 -16.56
N ARG A 538 -2.48 37.80 -15.29
CA ARG A 538 -2.58 39.19 -14.86
C ARG A 538 -1.19 39.77 -14.69
N TRP A 539 -1.01 41.01 -15.14
CA TRP A 539 0.17 41.81 -14.82
C TRP A 539 -0.27 43.07 -14.07
N ASN A 540 0.45 43.39 -12.99
CA ASN A 540 0.19 44.49 -12.08
C ASN A 540 1.17 45.65 -12.23
N GLY A 541 1.83 45.76 -13.38
CA GLY A 541 2.73 46.88 -13.68
C GLY A 541 4.06 46.83 -12.92
N THR A 542 4.51 45.66 -12.46
CA THR A 542 5.81 45.51 -11.78
C THR A 542 6.88 44.88 -12.65
N ASN A 543 8.15 45.13 -12.31
CA ASN A 543 9.29 44.39 -12.84
C ASN A 543 9.60 43.14 -12.00
N GLN A 544 10.61 42.37 -12.41
CA GLN A 544 11.08 41.16 -11.71
C GLN A 544 11.49 41.37 -10.24
N TYR A 545 11.73 42.60 -9.82
CA TYR A 545 12.08 42.96 -8.43
C TYR A 545 10.85 43.42 -7.62
N GLY A 546 9.63 43.29 -8.16
CA GLY A 546 8.40 43.72 -7.52
C GLY A 546 8.15 45.24 -7.57
N ASN A 547 9.06 46.01 -8.20
CA ASN A 547 8.94 47.46 -8.26
C ASN A 547 8.01 47.88 -9.40
N GLN A 548 7.16 48.88 -9.13
CA GLN A 548 6.29 49.49 -10.14
C GLN A 548 7.10 50.13 -11.27
N VAL A 549 6.77 49.81 -12.50
CA VAL A 549 7.43 50.39 -13.68
C VAL A 549 6.86 51.79 -14.00
N ALA A 550 7.57 52.53 -14.85
CA ALA A 550 7.14 53.88 -15.24
C ALA A 550 5.93 53.82 -16.19
N THR A 551 5.08 54.85 -16.17
CA THR A 551 4.07 55.09 -17.21
C THR A 551 4.76 55.05 -18.57
N GLY A 552 4.18 54.33 -19.53
CA GLY A 552 4.81 54.19 -20.83
C GLY A 552 4.29 53.03 -21.66
N THR A 553 4.89 52.89 -22.84
CA THR A 553 4.61 51.78 -23.75
C THR A 553 5.46 50.57 -23.37
N TYR A 554 4.82 49.42 -23.31
CA TYR A 554 5.46 48.12 -23.11
C TYR A 554 5.00 47.15 -24.20
N PHE A 555 5.76 46.09 -24.38
CA PHE A 555 5.45 44.99 -25.28
C PHE A 555 5.38 43.70 -24.50
N TYR A 556 4.43 42.83 -24.82
CA TYR A 556 4.38 41.48 -24.29
C TYR A 556 4.58 40.50 -25.45
N VAL A 557 5.47 39.54 -25.23
CA VAL A 557 5.92 38.58 -26.22
C VAL A 557 5.55 37.19 -25.71
N LEU A 558 4.67 36.52 -26.46
CA LEU A 558 4.35 35.12 -26.26
C LEU A 558 5.19 34.28 -27.22
N LYS A 559 5.94 33.33 -26.68
CA LYS A 559 6.78 32.40 -27.43
C LYS A 559 6.44 30.96 -27.05
N THR A 560 6.40 30.10 -28.07
CA THR A 560 6.36 28.64 -27.95
C THR A 560 7.52 28.07 -28.77
N ASN A 561 7.68 26.75 -28.78
CA ASN A 561 8.72 26.08 -29.59
C ASN A 561 8.71 26.52 -31.07
N ASN A 562 7.52 26.71 -31.66
CA ASN A 562 7.37 26.94 -33.10
C ASN A 562 6.72 28.29 -33.47
N ASN A 563 6.19 29.04 -32.51
CA ASN A 563 5.47 30.28 -32.78
C ASN A 563 5.90 31.41 -31.84
N GLN A 564 5.84 32.64 -32.33
CA GLN A 564 6.05 33.85 -31.54
C GLN A 564 5.03 34.91 -31.95
N SER A 565 4.46 35.62 -30.98
CA SER A 565 3.58 36.78 -31.21
C SER A 565 3.93 37.90 -30.24
N ILE A 566 3.81 39.14 -30.71
CA ILE A 566 4.16 40.35 -29.96
C ILE A 566 2.97 41.30 -30.02
N LYS A 567 2.63 41.92 -28.89
CA LYS A 567 1.63 42.97 -28.83
C LYS A 567 2.06 44.12 -27.91
N LYS A 568 1.49 45.29 -28.13
CA LYS A 568 1.79 46.54 -27.43
C LYS A 568 0.73 46.81 -26.36
N MET A 569 1.16 47.36 -25.23
CA MET A 569 0.28 47.87 -24.17
C MET A 569 0.74 49.23 -23.66
N LEU A 570 -0.20 50.00 -23.10
CA LEU A 570 0.06 51.32 -22.51
C LEU A 570 -0.32 51.33 -21.03
N LEU A 571 0.68 51.50 -20.17
CA LEU A 571 0.49 51.72 -18.73
C LEU A 571 0.28 53.22 -18.48
N LEU A 572 -0.83 53.56 -17.82
CA LEU A 572 -1.10 54.89 -17.27
C LEU A 572 -1.09 54.81 -15.75
N LYS A 573 -0.48 55.79 -15.08
CA LYS A 573 -0.56 55.94 -13.63
C LYS A 573 -1.63 56.94 -13.26
#